data_AF-A0A6A2FQ19-F1
#
_entry.id   AF-A0A6A2FQ19-F1
#
_cell.length_a   1.000
_cell.length_b   1.000
_cell.length_c   1.000
_cell.angle_alpha   90.00
_cell.angle_beta   90.00
_cell.angle_gamma   90.00
#
_symmetry.space_group_name_H-M   'P 1'
#
loop_
_entity.id
_entity.type
_entity.pdbx_description
1 polymer ?
#
loop_
_entity_poly.entity_id
_entity_poly.type
_entity_poly.pdbx_seq_one_letter_code
_entity_poly.pdbx_strand_id
1 'polypeptide(L)'
;MKRINRKNTVIILAFSLLIAINIPFKTALPYSDTEYYTFEEPYTDFNYYNYTVNESYIAEVPLDYIIMDAQYADSALSSPSYVWVIIKNNDTINGNFNVDFYITTKKGILIPSVTKLSSTGNYISSGETKTIKLSYNETITEFKYDIIPPTKEVTKYRNVTMKRTETKYRTIQKSRDVIKFKNESMSVLQRLFPYII
;
A
#
# COMPACT_ATOMS: atom_id res chain seq x y z
N MET A 1 70.23 82.80 9.29
CA MET A 1 69.36 81.84 8.57
C MET A 1 70.16 81.17 7.45
N LYS A 2 70.50 79.87 7.57
CA LYS A 2 71.21 79.11 6.51
C LYS A 2 70.25 78.91 5.34
N ARG A 3 70.56 79.46 4.15
CA ARG A 3 69.78 79.21 2.92
C ARG A 3 69.89 77.73 2.58
N ILE A 4 68.81 76.98 2.78
CA ILE A 4 68.70 75.59 2.35
C ILE A 4 68.86 75.57 0.82
N ASN A 5 69.83 74.82 0.33
CA ASN A 5 70.07 74.66 -1.10
C ASN A 5 68.95 73.81 -1.69
N ARG A 6 67.94 74.47 -2.28
CA ARG A 6 66.74 73.84 -2.85
C ARG A 6 67.05 72.65 -3.76
N LYS A 7 68.17 72.67 -4.49
CA LYS A 7 68.58 71.56 -5.37
C LYS A 7 68.90 70.30 -4.57
N ASN A 8 69.65 70.42 -3.48
CA ASN A 8 70.00 69.29 -2.62
C ASN A 8 68.77 68.75 -1.89
N THR A 9 67.84 69.63 -1.50
CA THR A 9 66.58 69.23 -0.89
C THR A 9 65.72 68.41 -1.85
N VAL A 10 65.60 68.83 -3.12
CA VAL A 10 64.85 68.09 -4.15
C VAL A 10 65.46 66.72 -4.43
N ILE A 11 66.79 66.63 -4.52
CA ILE A 11 67.48 65.35 -4.74
C ILE A 11 67.27 64.38 -3.57
N ILE A 12 67.41 64.86 -2.33
CA ILE A 12 67.18 64.04 -1.13
C ILE A 12 65.73 63.56 -1.07
N LEU A 13 64.77 64.42 -1.42
CA LEU A 13 63.35 64.09 -1.40
C LEU A 13 63.00 63.07 -2.50
N ALA A 14 63.55 63.23 -3.71
CA ALA A 14 63.41 62.26 -4.78
C ALA A 14 64.01 60.89 -4.42
N PHE A 15 65.19 60.88 -3.80
CA PHE A 15 65.84 59.63 -3.37
C PHE A 15 65.08 58.95 -2.23
N SER A 16 64.59 59.71 -1.26
CA SER A 16 63.77 59.20 -0.15
C SER A 16 62.45 58.61 -0.64
N LEU A 17 61.82 59.26 -1.63
CA LEU A 17 60.61 58.77 -2.28
C LEU A 17 60.88 57.46 -3.04
N LEU A 18 62.01 57.39 -3.75
CA LEU A 18 62.42 56.18 -4.48
C LEU A 18 62.62 54.98 -3.54
N ILE A 19 63.24 55.20 -2.37
CA ILE A 19 63.40 54.18 -1.34
C ILE A 19 62.02 53.77 -0.80
N ALA A 20 61.17 54.73 -0.45
CA ALA A 20 59.83 54.45 0.09
C ALA A 20 58.94 53.63 -0.87
N ILE A 21 59.07 53.86 -2.18
CA ILE A 21 58.34 53.12 -3.23
C ILE A 21 58.84 51.66 -3.35
N ASN A 22 60.12 51.41 -3.03
CA ASN A 22 60.77 50.09 -3.14
C ASN A 22 60.69 49.23 -1.87
N ILE A 23 60.16 49.74 -0.75
CA ILE A 23 59.98 48.92 0.45
C ILE A 23 58.81 47.94 0.21
N PRO A 24 59.04 46.62 0.26
CA PRO A 24 57.97 45.65 0.13
C PRO A 24 57.04 45.73 1.34
N PHE A 25 55.73 45.81 1.09
CA PHE A 25 54.72 45.70 2.14
C PHE A 25 53.86 44.45 1.91
N LYS A 26 53.35 43.87 2.99
CA LYS A 26 52.48 42.69 2.95
C LYS A 26 51.08 43.12 2.53
N THR A 27 50.59 42.57 1.43
CA THR A 27 49.23 42.77 0.95
C THR A 27 48.49 41.44 0.94
N ALA A 28 47.24 41.43 1.43
CA ALA A 28 46.36 40.28 1.35
C ALA A 28 45.66 40.29 -0.01
N LEU A 29 45.93 39.29 -0.85
CA LEU A 29 45.28 39.13 -2.14
C LEU A 29 44.24 38.01 -2.08
N PRO A 30 43.01 38.25 -2.58
CA PRO A 30 42.01 37.22 -2.68
C PRO A 30 42.40 36.23 -3.78
N TYR A 31 42.25 34.94 -3.50
CA TYR A 31 42.34 33.88 -4.49
C TYR A 31 41.17 32.91 -4.31
N SER A 32 40.73 32.31 -5.43
CA SER A 32 39.69 31.29 -5.41
C SER A 32 40.30 29.96 -5.00
N ASP A 33 39.74 29.32 -3.99
CA ASP A 33 40.10 27.99 -3.54
C ASP A 33 38.84 27.12 -3.49
N THR A 34 39.01 25.80 -3.57
CA THR A 34 37.90 24.85 -3.54
C THR A 34 37.91 24.09 -2.22
N GLU A 35 36.86 24.26 -1.43
CA GLU A 35 36.67 23.50 -0.19
C GLU A 35 35.72 22.32 -0.42
N TYR A 36 36.14 21.15 0.03
CA TYR A 36 35.31 19.95 0.03
C TYR A 36 34.66 19.76 1.40
N TYR A 37 33.37 19.46 1.40
CA TYR A 37 32.62 19.13 2.60
C TYR A 37 31.73 17.91 2.36
N THR A 38 31.44 17.19 3.43
CA THR A 38 30.50 16.07 3.42
C THR A 38 29.08 16.58 3.65
N PHE A 39 28.16 16.13 2.82
CA PHE A 39 26.74 16.45 2.94
C PHE A 39 25.94 15.14 2.92
N GLU A 40 25.00 15.00 3.84
CA GLU A 40 24.07 13.86 3.82
C GLU A 40 22.84 14.22 3.00
N GLU A 41 22.59 13.47 1.93
CA GLU A 41 21.36 13.60 1.16
C GLU A 41 20.48 12.36 1.32
N PRO A 42 19.15 12.54 1.49
CA PRO A 42 18.24 11.42 1.57
C PRO A 42 18.12 10.76 0.18
N TYR A 43 18.06 9.43 0.18
CA TYR A 43 17.69 8.65 -0.99
C TYR A 43 16.69 7.56 -0.59
N THR A 44 15.78 7.24 -1.50
CA THR A 44 14.83 6.14 -1.31
C THR A 44 15.53 4.84 -1.67
N ASP A 45 15.76 3.99 -0.67
CA ASP A 45 16.24 2.63 -0.92
C ASP A 45 15.03 1.70 -1.03
N PHE A 46 14.92 0.97 -2.15
CA PHE A 46 13.86 -0.01 -2.36
C PHE A 46 14.27 -1.36 -1.74
N ASN A 47 14.70 -1.35 -0.49
CA ASN A 47 14.79 -2.59 0.27
C ASN A 47 13.36 -3.05 0.58
N TYR A 48 12.84 -3.93 -0.28
CA TYR A 48 11.55 -4.58 -0.10
C TYR A 48 11.62 -5.54 1.10
N TYR A 49 11.44 -5.03 2.31
CA TYR A 49 11.13 -5.91 3.43
C TYR A 49 9.71 -6.40 3.22
N ASN A 50 9.59 -7.62 2.71
CA ASN A 50 8.33 -8.34 2.72
C ASN A 50 8.03 -8.70 4.17
N TYR A 51 7.02 -8.06 4.74
CA TYR A 51 6.50 -8.44 6.05
C TYR A 51 5.06 -8.91 5.90
N THR A 52 4.71 -9.93 6.67
CA THR A 52 3.37 -10.50 6.66
C THR A 52 2.55 -9.83 7.75
N VAL A 53 1.47 -9.19 7.34
CA VAL A 53 0.45 -8.67 8.25
C VAL A 53 -0.71 -9.65 8.28
N ASN A 54 -1.16 -10.00 9.47
CA ASN A 54 -2.39 -10.76 9.64
C ASN A 54 -3.56 -9.77 9.67
N GLU A 55 -4.37 -9.75 8.63
CA GLU A 55 -5.55 -8.88 8.55
C GLU A 55 -6.85 -9.71 8.61
N SER A 56 -7.84 -9.16 9.32
CA SER A 56 -9.19 -9.72 9.36
C SER A 56 -9.99 -9.31 8.14
N TYR A 57 -10.78 -10.23 7.59
CA TYR A 57 -11.77 -9.94 6.56
C TYR A 57 -13.09 -10.67 6.87
N ILE A 58 -14.20 -10.11 6.38
CA ILE A 58 -15.51 -10.73 6.50
C ILE A 58 -15.70 -11.71 5.35
N ALA A 59 -16.09 -12.94 5.67
CA ALA A 59 -16.46 -13.96 4.71
C ALA A 59 -17.89 -14.41 4.97
N GLU A 60 -18.67 -14.60 3.92
CA GLU A 60 -19.98 -15.23 4.01
C GLU A 60 -19.82 -16.75 3.92
N VAL A 61 -20.40 -17.47 4.88
CA VAL A 61 -20.45 -18.93 4.89
C VAL A 61 -21.90 -19.40 5.06
N PRO A 62 -22.33 -20.48 4.41
CA PRO A 62 -23.65 -21.07 4.63
C PRO A 62 -23.91 -21.40 6.11
N LEU A 63 -25.16 -21.29 6.56
CA LEU A 63 -25.57 -21.85 7.86
C LEU A 63 -25.42 -23.36 7.89
N ASP A 64 -25.00 -23.88 9.03
CA ASP A 64 -24.93 -25.32 9.27
C ASP A 64 -26.33 -25.91 9.48
N TYR A 65 -26.60 -27.06 8.85
CA TYR A 65 -27.89 -27.72 8.93
C TYR A 65 -27.76 -29.24 8.77
N ILE A 66 -28.75 -29.95 9.28
CA ILE A 66 -28.85 -31.40 9.18
C ILE A 66 -30.19 -31.75 8.53
N ILE A 67 -30.16 -32.66 7.56
CA ILE A 67 -31.37 -33.27 7.03
C ILE A 67 -31.73 -34.46 7.92
N MET A 68 -32.85 -34.32 8.63
CA MET A 68 -33.34 -35.34 9.55
C MET A 68 -34.05 -36.46 8.79
N ASP A 69 -34.82 -36.10 7.77
CA ASP A 69 -35.60 -37.01 6.94
C ASP A 69 -36.01 -36.34 5.63
N ALA A 70 -36.25 -37.13 4.59
CA ALA A 70 -36.69 -36.67 3.28
C ALA A 70 -37.50 -37.77 2.60
N GLN A 71 -38.79 -37.50 2.37
CA GLN A 71 -39.73 -38.51 1.91
C GLN A 71 -40.77 -37.91 0.97
N TYR A 72 -41.48 -38.80 0.29
CA TYR A 72 -42.68 -38.48 -0.45
C TYR A 72 -43.78 -39.49 -0.13
N ALA A 73 -45.03 -39.05 -0.26
CA ALA A 73 -46.20 -39.90 -0.14
C ALA A 73 -47.09 -39.69 -1.36
N ASP A 74 -47.33 -40.77 -2.09
CA ASP A 74 -48.32 -40.78 -3.15
C ASP A 74 -49.68 -41.16 -2.60
N SER A 75 -50.71 -40.52 -3.13
CA SER A 75 -52.06 -41.00 -2.95
C SER A 75 -52.41 -41.96 -4.07
N ALA A 76 -52.57 -43.24 -3.73
CA ALA A 76 -52.85 -44.32 -4.68
C ALA A 76 -54.20 -44.17 -5.42
N LEU A 77 -55.12 -43.35 -4.89
CA LEU A 77 -56.50 -43.26 -5.38
C LEU A 77 -56.90 -41.84 -5.84
N SER A 78 -56.19 -40.79 -5.43
CA SER A 78 -56.51 -39.40 -5.83
C SER A 78 -55.40 -38.41 -5.52
N SER A 79 -54.99 -37.58 -6.48
CA SER A 79 -54.11 -36.42 -6.24
C SER A 79 -54.60 -35.56 -5.04
N PRO A 80 -53.69 -34.89 -4.30
CA PRO A 80 -52.27 -34.72 -4.59
C PRO A 80 -51.35 -35.70 -3.85
N SER A 81 -50.19 -35.94 -4.45
CA SER A 81 -49.00 -36.51 -3.79
C SER A 81 -48.28 -35.40 -3.01
N TYR A 82 -47.46 -35.78 -2.05
CA TYR A 82 -46.71 -34.84 -1.22
C TYR A 82 -45.24 -35.20 -1.19
N VAL A 83 -44.39 -34.17 -1.16
CA VAL A 83 -42.96 -34.28 -0.87
C VAL A 83 -42.64 -33.44 0.34
N TRP A 84 -41.72 -33.90 1.17
CA TRP A 84 -41.21 -33.07 2.26
C TRP A 84 -39.77 -33.40 2.63
N VAL A 85 -39.11 -32.39 3.18
CA VAL A 85 -37.82 -32.52 3.85
C VAL A 85 -37.96 -31.98 5.27
N ILE A 86 -37.31 -32.63 6.22
CA ILE A 86 -37.22 -32.20 7.60
C ILE A 86 -35.81 -31.67 7.83
N ILE A 87 -35.69 -30.37 8.01
CA ILE A 87 -34.42 -29.67 8.17
C ILE A 87 -34.29 -29.23 9.62
N LYS A 88 -33.15 -29.53 10.25
CA LYS A 88 -32.73 -28.96 11.52
C LYS A 88 -31.66 -27.90 11.26
N ASN A 89 -31.89 -26.68 11.71
CA ASN A 89 -30.85 -25.66 11.74
C ASN A 89 -29.88 -25.99 12.89
N ASN A 90 -28.66 -26.39 12.54
CA ASN A 90 -27.65 -26.80 13.52
C ASN A 90 -26.72 -25.64 13.91
N ASP A 91 -26.94 -24.46 13.31
CA ASP A 91 -26.21 -23.24 13.60
C ASP A 91 -26.71 -22.53 14.87
N THR A 92 -25.95 -21.57 15.37
CA THR A 92 -26.30 -20.73 16.52
C THR A 92 -27.16 -19.52 16.15
N ILE A 93 -27.40 -19.30 14.86
CA ILE A 93 -28.21 -18.20 14.36
C ILE A 93 -29.40 -18.70 13.54
N ASN A 94 -30.46 -17.90 13.51
CA ASN A 94 -31.66 -18.19 12.74
C ASN A 94 -31.49 -17.84 11.26
N GLY A 95 -32.33 -18.40 10.39
CA GLY A 95 -32.25 -18.12 8.97
C GLY A 95 -33.42 -18.63 8.15
N ASN A 96 -33.55 -18.11 6.93
CA ASN A 96 -34.53 -18.54 5.93
C ASN A 96 -33.90 -19.51 4.94
N PHE A 97 -34.33 -20.76 4.99
CA PHE A 97 -33.89 -21.81 4.07
C PHE A 97 -34.77 -21.86 2.83
N ASN A 98 -34.16 -22.09 1.67
CA ASN A 98 -34.89 -22.42 0.45
C ASN A 98 -34.67 -23.90 0.13
N VAL A 99 -35.71 -24.53 -0.40
CA VAL A 99 -35.67 -25.94 -0.78
C VAL A 99 -36.21 -26.08 -2.19
N ASP A 100 -35.40 -26.72 -3.02
CA ASP A 100 -35.78 -27.13 -4.36
C ASP A 100 -36.05 -28.63 -4.37
N PHE A 101 -37.25 -29.03 -4.77
CA PHE A 101 -37.68 -30.41 -4.93
C PHE A 101 -37.65 -30.75 -6.43
N TYR A 102 -36.97 -31.82 -6.80
CA TYR A 102 -36.92 -32.37 -8.15
C TYR A 102 -37.69 -33.68 -8.16
N ILE A 103 -38.88 -33.64 -8.75
CA ILE A 103 -39.86 -34.72 -8.72
C ILE A 103 -39.87 -35.40 -10.08
N THR A 104 -39.72 -36.72 -10.10
CA THR A 104 -39.84 -37.52 -11.32
C THR A 104 -41.19 -38.22 -11.33
N THR A 105 -41.99 -38.00 -12.38
CA THR A 105 -43.28 -38.68 -12.55
C THR A 105 -43.28 -39.56 -13.79
N LYS A 106 -44.08 -40.63 -13.75
CA LYS A 106 -44.37 -41.48 -14.91
C LYS A 106 -45.79 -41.22 -15.35
N LYS A 107 -45.95 -40.49 -16.45
CA LYS A 107 -47.25 -40.28 -17.08
C LYS A 107 -47.48 -41.36 -18.14
N GLY A 108 -48.05 -42.49 -17.74
CA GLY A 108 -48.32 -43.62 -18.65
C GLY A 108 -47.06 -44.39 -19.08
N ILE A 109 -47.02 -44.85 -20.34
CA ILE A 109 -45.96 -45.75 -20.88
C ILE A 109 -44.68 -45.00 -21.30
N LEU A 110 -44.68 -43.67 -21.36
CA LEU A 110 -43.61 -42.92 -22.01
C LEU A 110 -42.92 -41.95 -21.04
N ILE A 111 -41.59 -42.09 -21.01
CA ILE A 111 -40.52 -41.19 -20.55
C ILE A 111 -40.75 -40.49 -19.19
N PRO A 112 -39.90 -40.74 -18.17
CA PRO A 112 -39.97 -40.01 -16.91
C PRO A 112 -39.81 -38.49 -17.14
N SER A 113 -40.72 -37.71 -16.58
CA SER A 113 -40.67 -36.25 -16.59
C SER A 113 -40.13 -35.75 -15.24
N VAL A 114 -39.16 -34.83 -15.26
CA VAL A 114 -38.60 -34.22 -14.06
C VAL A 114 -39.13 -32.79 -13.93
N THR A 115 -39.81 -32.50 -12.82
CA THR A 115 -40.35 -31.16 -12.50
C THR A 115 -39.65 -30.60 -11.26
N LYS A 116 -39.26 -29.33 -11.31
CA LYS A 116 -38.73 -28.59 -10.15
C LYS A 116 -39.85 -27.84 -9.43
N LEU A 117 -39.97 -28.02 -8.12
CA LEU A 117 -40.81 -27.21 -7.23
C LEU A 117 -39.92 -26.50 -6.21
N SER A 118 -40.14 -25.21 -5.97
CA SER A 118 -39.33 -24.42 -5.04
C SER A 118 -40.18 -23.94 -3.86
N SER A 119 -39.67 -24.10 -2.65
CA SER A 119 -40.19 -23.48 -1.43
C SER A 119 -39.15 -22.50 -0.89
N THR A 120 -39.48 -21.21 -0.90
CA THR A 120 -38.55 -20.15 -0.49
C THR A 120 -38.95 -19.52 0.83
N GLY A 121 -37.99 -18.96 1.56
CA GLY A 121 -38.25 -18.18 2.76
C GLY A 121 -38.65 -19.00 3.99
N ASN A 122 -38.23 -20.27 4.07
CA ASN A 122 -38.58 -21.12 5.20
C ASN A 122 -37.74 -20.74 6.43
N TYR A 123 -38.26 -19.86 7.27
CA TYR A 123 -37.61 -19.50 8.53
C TYR A 123 -37.47 -20.72 9.46
N ILE A 124 -36.26 -20.96 9.97
CA ILE A 124 -35.92 -21.98 10.98
C ILE A 124 -35.01 -21.33 12.02
N SER A 125 -35.44 -21.28 13.28
CA SER A 125 -34.62 -20.73 14.37
C SER A 125 -33.42 -21.64 14.67
N SER A 126 -32.39 -21.10 15.34
CA SER A 126 -31.24 -21.88 15.80
C SER A 126 -31.68 -23.11 16.62
N GLY A 127 -31.16 -24.28 16.28
CA GLY A 127 -31.47 -25.56 16.94
C GLY A 127 -32.84 -26.15 16.61
N GLU A 128 -33.75 -25.41 15.98
CA GLU A 128 -35.10 -25.86 15.66
C GLU A 128 -35.12 -26.75 14.41
N THR A 129 -36.19 -27.56 14.33
CA THR A 129 -36.47 -28.44 13.19
C THR A 129 -37.76 -28.01 12.52
N LYS A 130 -37.77 -27.98 11.18
CA LYS A 130 -38.95 -27.62 10.39
C LYS A 130 -39.18 -28.62 9.26
N THR A 131 -40.45 -29.00 9.07
CA THR A 131 -40.88 -29.78 7.91
C THR A 131 -41.31 -28.82 6.81
N ILE A 132 -40.66 -28.91 5.65
CA ILE A 132 -41.00 -28.12 4.46
C ILE A 132 -41.68 -29.09 3.50
N LYS A 133 -42.98 -28.89 3.27
CA LYS A 133 -43.85 -29.82 2.54
C LYS A 133 -44.52 -29.12 1.36
N LEU A 134 -44.48 -29.75 0.19
CA LEU A 134 -45.18 -29.31 -1.02
C LEU A 134 -46.11 -30.42 -1.54
N SER A 135 -47.20 -30.01 -2.18
CA SER A 135 -48.13 -30.90 -2.88
C SER A 135 -47.89 -30.89 -4.38
N TYR A 136 -48.04 -32.04 -5.03
CA TYR A 136 -47.94 -32.21 -6.47
C TYR A 136 -49.09 -33.07 -7.00
N ASN A 137 -49.64 -32.72 -8.17
CA ASN A 137 -50.89 -33.31 -8.66
C ASN A 137 -50.72 -34.64 -9.42
N GLU A 138 -49.52 -35.21 -9.47
CA GLU A 138 -49.24 -36.49 -10.14
C GLU A 138 -48.54 -37.46 -9.18
N THR A 139 -48.55 -38.75 -9.51
CA THR A 139 -47.84 -39.79 -8.76
C THR A 139 -46.33 -39.64 -8.92
N ILE A 140 -45.62 -39.64 -7.80
CA ILE A 140 -44.19 -39.44 -7.70
C ILE A 140 -43.49 -40.78 -7.76
N THR A 141 -42.53 -40.93 -8.66
CA THR A 141 -41.78 -42.18 -8.80
C THR A 141 -40.38 -42.08 -8.22
N GLU A 142 -39.82 -40.89 -8.20
CA GLU A 142 -38.54 -40.56 -7.60
C GLU A 142 -38.58 -39.10 -7.15
N PHE A 143 -37.84 -38.81 -6.09
CA PHE A 143 -37.71 -37.48 -5.54
C PHE A 143 -36.25 -37.22 -5.15
N LYS A 144 -35.74 -36.04 -5.54
CA LYS A 144 -34.47 -35.47 -5.08
C LYS A 144 -34.72 -34.06 -4.56
N TYR A 145 -33.82 -33.57 -3.72
CA TYR A 145 -33.90 -32.21 -3.21
C TYR A 145 -32.54 -31.54 -3.19
N ASP A 146 -32.57 -30.21 -3.18
CA ASP A 146 -31.43 -29.36 -2.90
C ASP A 146 -31.83 -28.33 -1.84
N ILE A 147 -30.95 -28.14 -0.85
CA ILE A 147 -31.15 -27.18 0.23
C ILE A 147 -30.21 -26.02 0.00
N ILE A 148 -30.79 -24.83 -0.11
CA ILE A 148 -30.04 -23.58 -0.23
C ILE A 148 -30.18 -22.87 1.13
N PRO A 149 -29.24 -23.11 2.07
CA PRO A 149 -29.23 -22.42 3.35
C PRO A 149 -28.92 -20.93 3.15
N PRO A 150 -29.35 -20.06 4.07
CA PRO A 150 -28.89 -18.68 4.10
C PRO A 150 -27.41 -18.62 4.51
N THR A 151 -26.77 -17.48 4.27
CA THR A 151 -25.37 -17.24 4.68
C THR A 151 -25.29 -16.46 5.99
N LYS A 152 -24.16 -16.63 6.68
CA LYS A 152 -23.74 -15.84 7.84
C LYS A 152 -22.37 -15.23 7.60
N GLU A 153 -22.14 -14.07 8.17
CA GLU A 153 -20.83 -13.43 8.19
C GLU A 153 -19.95 -14.07 9.27
N VAL A 154 -18.72 -14.43 8.89
CA VAL A 154 -17.68 -14.88 9.80
C VAL A 154 -16.40 -14.07 9.56
N THR A 155 -15.77 -13.63 10.65
CA THR A 155 -14.45 -13.01 10.58
C THR A 155 -13.39 -14.08 10.36
N LYS A 156 -12.70 -14.01 9.22
CA LYS A 156 -11.54 -14.84 8.89
C LYS A 156 -10.28 -13.99 8.88
N TYR A 157 -9.14 -14.67 8.92
CA TYR A 157 -7.83 -14.04 8.96
C TYR A 157 -7.02 -14.49 7.75
N ARG A 158 -6.31 -13.56 7.12
CA ARG A 158 -5.39 -13.86 6.03
C ARG A 158 -4.06 -13.14 6.24
N ASN A 159 -3.02 -13.83 5.81
CA ASN A 159 -1.67 -13.30 5.76
C ASN A 159 -1.49 -12.51 4.47
N VAL A 160 -1.28 -11.20 4.59
CA VAL A 160 -0.99 -10.31 3.47
C VAL A 160 0.45 -9.83 3.54
N THR A 161 1.18 -10.01 2.45
CA THR A 161 2.53 -9.49 2.31
C THR A 161 2.46 -8.03 1.91
N MET A 162 2.92 -7.15 2.79
CA MET A 162 3.03 -5.72 2.52
C MET A 162 4.47 -5.33 2.21
N LYS A 163 4.62 -4.25 1.45
CA LYS A 163 5.91 -3.64 1.11
C LYS A 163 6.04 -2.32 1.85
N ARG A 164 7.19 -2.09 2.49
CA ARG A 164 7.55 -0.80 3.09
C ARG A 164 8.75 -0.21 2.36
N THR A 165 8.74 1.10 2.18
CA THR A 165 9.90 1.88 1.74
C THR A 165 10.55 2.57 2.94
N GLU A 166 11.88 2.62 2.95
CA GLU A 166 12.65 3.32 3.98
C GLU A 166 13.51 4.40 3.33
N THR A 167 13.53 5.58 3.94
CA THR A 167 14.44 6.66 3.55
C THR A 167 15.78 6.41 4.23
N LYS A 168 16.85 6.26 3.42
CA LYS A 168 18.23 6.17 3.92
C LYS A 168 18.97 7.45 3.57
N TYR A 169 20.11 7.66 4.21
CA TYR A 169 20.99 8.78 3.97
C TYR A 169 22.30 8.27 3.38
N ARG A 170 22.80 8.94 2.35
CA ARG A 170 24.15 8.70 1.83
C ARG A 170 24.99 9.94 2.02
N THR A 171 26.23 9.73 2.44
CA THR A 171 27.22 10.80 2.51
C THR A 171 27.77 11.02 1.11
N ILE A 172 27.64 12.25 0.61
CA ILE A 172 28.25 12.69 -0.64
C ILE A 172 29.25 13.80 -0.38
N GLN A 173 30.30 13.84 -1.19
CA GLN A 173 31.28 14.92 -1.16
C GLN A 173 30.82 16.02 -2.11
N LYS A 174 30.63 17.24 -1.58
CA LYS A 174 30.37 18.44 -2.37
C LYS A 174 31.56 19.37 -2.29
N SER A 175 31.73 20.17 -3.33
CA SER A 175 32.68 21.27 -3.34
C SER A 175 31.94 22.61 -3.32
N ARG A 176 32.58 23.63 -2.76
CA ARG A 176 32.19 25.03 -2.93
C ARG A 176 33.43 25.86 -3.19
N ASP A 177 33.27 26.88 -4.01
CA ASP A 177 34.32 27.88 -4.19
C ASP A 177 34.30 28.85 -3.00
N VAL A 178 35.47 29.09 -2.44
CA VAL A 178 35.67 30.03 -1.34
C VAL A 178 36.77 31.01 -1.70
N ILE A 179 36.62 32.25 -1.25
CA ILE A 179 37.65 33.26 -1.40
C ILE A 179 38.54 33.20 -0.16
N LYS A 180 39.82 32.86 -0.35
CA LYS A 180 40.85 32.91 0.69
C LYS A 180 41.81 34.05 0.42
N PHE A 181 42.54 34.45 1.45
CA PHE A 181 43.53 35.53 1.36
C PHE A 181 44.92 34.99 1.58
N LYS A 182 45.83 35.28 0.65
CA LYS A 182 47.25 35.00 0.80
C LYS A 182 48.01 36.30 0.97
N ASN A 183 48.92 36.35 1.93
CA ASN A 183 49.80 37.48 2.12
C ASN A 183 50.97 37.39 1.15
N GLU A 184 51.09 38.38 0.27
CA GLU A 184 52.21 38.51 -0.65
C GLU A 184 52.94 39.83 -0.41
N SER A 185 54.27 39.80 -0.56
CA SER A 185 55.10 40.99 -0.47
C SER A 185 55.10 41.68 -1.83
N MET A 186 54.52 42.88 -1.91
CA MET A 186 54.46 43.67 -3.14
C MET A 186 55.05 45.07 -2.91
N SER A 187 55.64 45.64 -3.97
CA SER A 187 56.05 47.05 -3.99
C SER A 187 54.87 47.96 -4.34
N VAL A 188 55.01 49.27 -4.11
CA VAL A 188 53.94 50.25 -4.39
C VAL A 188 53.61 50.28 -5.89
N LEU A 189 54.62 50.06 -6.74
CA LEU A 189 54.45 50.01 -8.19
C LEU A 189 53.64 48.79 -8.65
N GLN A 190 53.88 47.60 -8.08
CA GLN A 190 53.15 46.38 -8.41
C GLN A 190 51.65 46.49 -8.07
N ARG A 191 51.31 47.22 -7.01
CA ARG A 191 49.92 47.46 -6.63
C ARG A 191 49.20 48.44 -7.56
N LEU A 192 49.89 49.48 -8.01
CA LEU A 192 49.31 50.50 -8.90
C LEU A 192 49.18 50.01 -10.34
N PHE A 193 50.04 49.06 -10.75
CA PHE A 193 50.09 48.52 -12.11
C PHE A 193 50.13 46.98 -12.11
N PRO A 194 49.04 46.31 -11.69
CA PRO A 194 49.01 44.85 -11.52
C PRO A 194 49.14 44.04 -12.82
N TYR A 195 49.13 44.68 -14.00
CA TYR A 195 49.16 44.03 -15.33
C TYR A 195 50.38 44.39 -16.19
N ILE A 196 51.40 45.07 -15.64
CA ILE A 196 52.57 45.58 -16.41
C ILE A 196 53.82 44.65 -16.28
N ILE A 197 53.64 43.40 -15.84
CA ILE A 197 54.72 42.40 -15.76
C ILE A 197 54.27 41.10 -16.41
#